data_AF-A0A937C7K6-F1
#
_entry.id   AF-A0A937C7K6-F1
#
_cell.length_a   1.000
_cell.length_b   1.000
_cell.length_c   1.000
_cell.angle_alpha   90.00
_cell.angle_beta   90.00
_cell.angle_gamma   90.00
#
_symmetry.space_group_name_H-M   'P 1'
#
loop_
_entity.id
_entity.type
_entity.pdbx_description
1 polymer ?
#
loop_
_entity_poly.entity_id
_entity_poly.type
_entity_poly.pdbx_seq_one_letter_code
_entity_poly.pdbx_strand_id
1 'polypeptide(L)'
;MKLTDFNDMTAICGMGAVQKAIASAKAPAVGEYQDDGENAPEGEGEGWPEPQPMTAKIEPEPYPLDALPETVRAAVEEVAAFVKAPLPMVASAALSALSLAIQAHTDVKRAEKLTGPVGLFLLTIADSGERKSTCDGFFTTAIRNYEDAQAEAAKPMLKDCRADVEAWESKRGGIKDKIRQLAKEQKSTAEMVSALRDLEHEKPEPPRIPRLIFADATPEALTYGLAKQWPSGGVVSAAEAGIVFGFAWHESG
;
A
#
# COMPACT_ATOMS: atom_id res chain seq x y z
N MET A 1 7.51 -44.66 -34.97
CA MET A 1 7.78 -43.50 -34.10
C MET A 1 7.36 -42.27 -34.88
N LYS A 2 6.38 -41.51 -34.40
CA LYS A 2 5.83 -40.36 -35.12
C LYS A 2 6.77 -39.18 -34.87
N LEU A 3 7.35 -38.61 -35.93
CA LEU A 3 8.17 -37.40 -35.85
C LEU A 3 7.22 -36.22 -35.68
N THR A 4 7.11 -35.70 -34.46
CA THR A 4 6.16 -34.63 -34.14
C THR A 4 6.76 -33.24 -34.27
N ASP A 5 8.08 -33.12 -34.13
CA ASP A 5 8.78 -31.85 -34.27
C ASP A 5 10.17 -31.98 -34.95
N PHE A 6 10.86 -30.84 -35.11
CA PHE A 6 12.17 -30.78 -35.74
C PHE A 6 13.31 -31.33 -34.86
N ASN A 7 13.11 -31.42 -33.54
CA ASN A 7 14.11 -31.99 -32.62
C ASN A 7 14.11 -33.52 -32.75
N ASP A 8 12.93 -34.13 -32.83
CA ASP A 8 12.78 -35.56 -33.15
C ASP A 8 13.40 -35.89 -34.52
N MET A 9 13.19 -35.02 -35.51
CA MET A 9 13.72 -35.19 -36.85
C MET A 9 15.23 -35.05 -36.91
N THR A 10 15.81 -34.15 -36.10
CA THR A 10 17.27 -34.01 -35.99
C THR A 10 17.89 -35.23 -35.34
N ALA A 11 17.29 -35.74 -34.26
CA ALA A 11 17.80 -36.89 -33.53
C ALA A 11 17.79 -38.19 -34.37
N ILE A 12 16.79 -38.35 -35.24
CA ILE A 12 16.58 -39.58 -36.01
C ILE A 12 17.17 -39.50 -37.43
N CYS A 13 17.08 -38.35 -38.10
CA CYS A 13 17.45 -38.18 -39.51
C CYS A 13 18.65 -37.25 -39.73
N GLY A 14 19.16 -36.62 -38.67
CA GLY A 14 20.29 -35.69 -38.72
C GLY A 14 19.90 -34.28 -39.19
N MET A 15 20.75 -33.29 -38.87
CA MET A 15 20.50 -31.88 -39.18
C MET A 15 20.28 -31.59 -40.67
N GLY A 16 20.90 -32.37 -41.57
CA GLY A 16 20.74 -32.20 -43.02
C GLY A 16 19.30 -32.43 -43.50
N ALA A 17 18.53 -33.28 -42.82
CA ALA A 17 17.12 -33.52 -43.13
C ALA A 17 16.25 -32.32 -42.74
N VAL A 18 16.52 -31.70 -41.59
CA VAL A 18 15.82 -30.49 -41.12
C VAL A 18 16.12 -29.30 -42.03
N GLN A 19 17.38 -29.13 -42.44
CA GLN A 19 17.75 -28.04 -43.35
C GLN A 19 17.07 -28.17 -44.72
N LYS A 20 16.91 -29.39 -45.23
CA LYS A 20 16.21 -29.67 -46.49
C LYS A 20 14.71 -29.42 -46.37
N ALA A 21 14.09 -29.77 -45.24
CA ALA A 21 12.67 -29.53 -44.98
C ALA A 21 12.34 -28.03 -44.90
N ILE A 22 13.20 -27.24 -44.22
CA ILE A 22 13.07 -25.78 -44.17
C ILE A 22 13.29 -25.17 -45.56
N ALA A 23 14.29 -25.63 -46.31
CA ALA A 23 14.57 -25.12 -47.65
C ALA A 23 13.45 -25.42 -48.68
N SER A 24 12.70 -26.51 -48.46
CA SER A 24 11.55 -26.89 -49.29
C SER A 24 10.23 -26.31 -48.81
N ALA A 25 10.21 -25.61 -47.67
CA ALA A 25 9.00 -24.98 -47.16
C ALA A 25 8.61 -23.82 -48.09
N LYS A 26 7.41 -23.88 -48.66
CA LYS A 26 6.85 -22.75 -49.41
C LYS A 26 6.42 -21.65 -48.43
N ALA A 27 6.65 -20.40 -48.82
CA ALA A 27 6.07 -19.27 -48.11
C ALA A 27 4.53 -19.43 -48.07
N PRO A 28 3.87 -19.16 -46.93
CA PRO A 28 2.42 -19.13 -46.89
C PRO A 28 1.93 -18.08 -47.87
N ALA A 29 0.83 -18.37 -48.57
CA ALA A 29 0.21 -17.42 -49.48
C ALA A 29 -0.14 -16.17 -48.66
N VAL A 30 0.53 -15.05 -48.96
CA VAL A 30 0.18 -13.74 -48.41
C VAL A 30 -1.17 -13.41 -49.06
N GLY A 31 -2.25 -13.60 -48.30
CA GLY A 31 -3.57 -13.16 -48.75
C GLY A 31 -3.61 -11.64 -48.74
N GLU A 32 -3.57 -11.02 -49.91
CA GLU A 32 -4.04 -9.65 -50.08
C GLU A 32 -5.56 -9.64 -49.88
N TYR A 33 -6.06 -8.70 -49.09
CA TYR A 33 -7.48 -8.55 -48.81
C TYR A 33 -8.22 -8.13 -50.09
N GLN A 34 -9.04 -9.03 -50.65
CA GLN A 34 -9.97 -8.71 -51.74
C GLN A 34 -11.42 -8.86 -51.25
N ASP A 35 -12.19 -7.79 -51.49
CA ASP A 35 -13.58 -7.60 -51.11
C ASP A 35 -14.49 -8.00 -52.27
N ASP A 36 -14.81 -9.29 -52.39
CA ASP A 36 -15.82 -9.79 -53.33
C ASP A 36 -16.26 -11.24 -53.04
N GLY A 37 -17.21 -11.38 -52.11
CA GLY A 37 -18.52 -12.00 -52.39
C GLY A 37 -18.69 -13.46 -52.85
N GLU A 38 -17.67 -14.29 -53.08
CA GLU A 38 -17.86 -15.70 -53.49
C GLU A 38 -16.85 -16.67 -52.83
N ASN A 39 -17.33 -17.47 -51.87
CA ASN A 39 -16.55 -18.51 -51.18
C ASN A 39 -16.51 -19.85 -51.95
N ALA A 40 -15.33 -20.47 -52.06
CA ALA A 40 -15.14 -21.93 -52.22
C ALA A 40 -13.67 -22.34 -51.93
N PRO A 41 -13.35 -23.61 -51.58
CA PRO A 41 -14.06 -24.62 -50.79
C PRO A 41 -13.33 -24.95 -49.45
N GLU A 42 -14.09 -25.51 -48.51
CA GLU A 42 -13.63 -25.91 -47.17
C GLU A 42 -12.60 -27.07 -47.23
N GLY A 43 -11.43 -26.84 -46.64
CA GLY A 43 -10.52 -27.91 -46.25
C GLY A 43 -10.87 -28.41 -44.86
N GLU A 44 -11.10 -29.72 -44.72
CA GLU A 44 -11.39 -30.41 -43.47
C GLU A 44 -10.20 -30.32 -42.49
N GLY A 45 -10.17 -29.25 -41.72
CA GLY A 45 -9.53 -29.17 -40.43
C GLY A 45 -10.45 -28.36 -39.56
N GLU A 46 -10.99 -28.94 -38.48
CA GLU A 46 -11.79 -28.20 -37.51
C GLU A 46 -10.99 -26.96 -37.08
N GLY A 47 -11.38 -25.80 -37.62
CA GLY A 47 -10.84 -24.52 -37.22
C GLY A 47 -10.99 -24.40 -35.71
N TRP A 48 -10.01 -23.79 -35.05
CA TRP A 48 -10.09 -23.53 -33.62
C TRP A 48 -11.50 -23.01 -33.28
N PRO A 49 -12.20 -23.64 -32.32
CA PRO A 49 -13.52 -23.16 -31.94
C PRO A 49 -13.37 -21.71 -31.48
N GLU A 50 -14.41 -20.89 -31.70
CA GLU A 50 -14.39 -19.51 -31.22
C GLU A 50 -13.98 -19.50 -29.73
N PRO A 51 -13.00 -18.67 -29.35
CA PRO A 51 -12.55 -18.63 -27.98
C PRO A 51 -13.73 -18.29 -27.10
N GLN A 52 -14.04 -19.19 -26.17
CA GLN A 52 -15.12 -18.97 -25.23
C GLN A 52 -14.85 -17.67 -24.47
N PRO A 53 -15.84 -16.77 -24.34
CA PRO A 53 -15.69 -15.57 -23.54
C PRO A 53 -15.25 -15.96 -22.12
N MET A 54 -14.04 -15.55 -21.71
CA MET A 54 -13.52 -15.82 -20.37
C MET A 54 -14.27 -15.06 -19.27
N THR A 55 -15.11 -14.10 -19.66
CA THR A 55 -15.91 -13.26 -18.78
C THR A 55 -17.39 -13.57 -18.98
N ALA A 56 -17.97 -14.30 -18.02
CA ALA A 56 -19.41 -14.22 -17.83
C ALA A 56 -19.76 -12.75 -17.54
N LYS A 57 -20.64 -12.13 -18.34
CA LYS A 57 -21.21 -10.82 -18.00
C LYS A 57 -22.13 -11.03 -16.80
N ILE A 58 -21.60 -10.80 -15.60
CA ILE A 58 -22.38 -10.77 -14.37
C ILE A 58 -22.96 -9.35 -14.28
N GLU A 59 -24.28 -9.25 -14.31
CA GLU A 59 -24.95 -7.98 -14.05
C GLU A 59 -24.65 -7.53 -12.61
N PRO A 60 -24.24 -6.28 -12.38
CA PRO A 60 -23.90 -5.81 -11.05
C PRO A 60 -25.15 -5.77 -10.16
N GLU A 61 -25.10 -6.46 -9.02
CA GLU A 61 -26.14 -6.36 -8.01
C GLU A 61 -26.15 -4.95 -7.37
N PRO A 62 -27.32 -4.45 -6.93
CA PRO A 62 -27.40 -3.19 -6.20
C PRO A 62 -26.52 -3.22 -4.94
N TYR A 63 -25.85 -2.10 -4.66
CA TYR A 63 -25.05 -1.98 -3.43
C TYR A 63 -25.96 -2.04 -2.19
N PRO A 64 -25.66 -2.88 -1.18
CA PRO A 64 -26.51 -3.10 -0.02
C PRO A 64 -26.40 -1.94 0.99
N LEU A 65 -26.98 -0.79 0.66
CA LEU A 65 -27.03 0.36 1.56
C LEU A 65 -27.76 0.05 2.87
N ASP A 66 -28.71 -0.88 2.82
CA ASP A 66 -29.49 -1.33 3.95
C ASP A 66 -28.68 -2.10 5.02
N ALA A 67 -27.47 -2.56 4.67
CA ALA A 67 -26.53 -3.16 5.61
C ALA A 67 -25.76 -2.11 6.45
N LEU A 68 -25.72 -0.84 6.02
CA LEU A 68 -25.04 0.22 6.76
C LEU A 68 -25.89 0.69 7.96
N PRO A 69 -25.27 1.03 9.11
CA PRO A 69 -25.95 1.73 10.19
C PRO A 69 -26.62 3.02 9.70
N GLU A 70 -27.77 3.36 10.27
CA GLU A 70 -28.63 4.47 9.79
C GLU A 70 -27.87 5.80 9.59
N THR A 71 -27.05 6.20 10.55
CA THR A 71 -26.26 7.43 10.46
C THR A 71 -25.24 7.40 9.32
N VAL A 72 -24.58 6.25 9.11
CA VAL A 72 -23.59 6.08 8.04
C VAL A 72 -24.29 6.05 6.69
N ARG A 73 -25.43 5.35 6.59
CA ARG A 73 -26.24 5.28 5.39
C ARG A 73 -26.69 6.67 4.94
N ALA A 74 -27.27 7.46 5.85
CA ALA A 74 -27.72 8.81 5.55
C ALA A 74 -26.58 9.70 5.01
N ALA A 75 -25.40 9.63 5.64
CA ALA A 75 -24.22 10.37 5.19
C ALA A 75 -23.74 9.91 3.79
N VAL A 76 -23.72 8.61 3.52
CA VAL A 76 -23.36 8.05 2.22
C VAL A 76 -24.35 8.48 1.14
N GLU A 77 -25.65 8.41 1.41
CA GLU A 77 -26.70 8.84 0.48
C GLU A 77 -26.60 10.33 0.15
N GLU A 78 -26.38 11.18 1.15
CA GLU A 78 -26.23 12.62 0.97
C GLU A 78 -25.00 12.95 0.11
N VAL A 79 -23.84 12.39 0.44
CA VAL A 79 -22.61 12.63 -0.32
C VAL A 79 -22.73 12.07 -1.74
N ALA A 80 -23.32 10.88 -1.92
CA ALA A 80 -23.54 10.32 -3.25
C ALA A 80 -24.50 11.19 -4.09
N ALA A 81 -25.57 11.70 -3.48
CA ALA A 81 -26.52 12.58 -4.14
C ALA A 81 -25.90 13.93 -4.51
N PHE A 82 -25.00 14.47 -3.69
CA PHE A 82 -24.30 15.73 -3.92
C PHE A 82 -23.19 15.59 -4.97
N VAL A 83 -22.28 14.64 -4.78
CA VAL A 83 -21.10 14.42 -5.64
C VAL A 83 -21.47 13.73 -6.95
N LYS A 84 -22.66 13.12 -7.04
CA LYS A 84 -23.09 12.28 -8.17
C LYS A 84 -22.07 11.16 -8.47
N ALA A 85 -21.63 10.50 -7.40
CA ALA A 85 -20.66 9.42 -7.41
C ALA A 85 -21.35 8.07 -7.14
N PRO A 86 -20.81 6.94 -7.64
CA PRO A 86 -21.34 5.62 -7.30
C PRO A 86 -21.38 5.37 -5.79
N LEU A 87 -22.52 4.87 -5.29
CA LEU A 87 -22.70 4.47 -3.89
C LEU A 87 -21.56 3.61 -3.31
N PRO A 88 -21.06 2.55 -3.97
CA PRO A 88 -19.97 1.75 -3.43
C PRO A 88 -18.69 2.56 -3.17
N MET A 89 -18.38 3.56 -4.00
CA MET A 89 -17.20 4.42 -3.81
C MET A 89 -17.38 5.35 -2.60
N VAL A 90 -18.56 5.96 -2.46
CA VAL A 90 -18.86 6.83 -1.33
C VAL A 90 -18.89 6.04 -0.01
N ALA A 91 -19.49 4.85 -0.03
CA ALA A 91 -19.51 3.94 1.12
C ALA A 91 -18.10 3.48 1.50
N SER A 92 -17.25 3.17 0.51
CA SER A 92 -15.84 2.85 0.75
C SER A 92 -15.10 4.00 1.44
N ALA A 93 -15.29 5.24 0.99
CA ALA A 93 -14.71 6.43 1.62
C ALA A 93 -15.15 6.57 3.09
N ALA A 94 -16.46 6.39 3.37
CA ALA A 94 -17.01 6.43 4.72
C ALA A 94 -16.43 5.35 5.62
N LEU A 95 -16.40 4.09 5.16
CA LEU A 95 -15.87 2.96 5.91
C LEU A 95 -14.36 3.10 6.17
N SER A 96 -13.61 3.66 5.22
CA SER A 96 -12.17 3.94 5.38
C SER A 96 -11.93 4.94 6.52
N ALA A 97 -12.67 6.05 6.52
CA ALA A 97 -12.55 7.07 7.56
C ALA A 97 -12.97 6.54 8.94
N LEU A 98 -14.06 5.77 9.00
CA LEU A 98 -14.51 5.14 10.25
C LEU A 98 -13.47 4.15 10.78
N SER A 99 -12.93 3.27 9.92
CA SER A 99 -11.86 2.34 10.30
C SER A 99 -10.68 3.09 10.88
N LEU A 100 -10.21 4.15 10.23
CA LEU A 100 -9.07 4.94 10.70
C LEU A 100 -9.32 5.56 12.08
N ALA A 101 -10.55 6.04 12.34
CA ALA A 101 -10.91 6.64 13.61
C ALA A 101 -10.96 5.61 14.76
N ILE A 102 -11.39 4.37 14.51
CA ILE A 102 -11.67 3.38 15.56
C ILE A 102 -10.58 2.31 15.72
N GLN A 103 -9.74 2.09 14.71
CA GLN A 103 -8.81 0.96 14.66
C GLN A 103 -7.83 0.92 15.85
N ALA A 104 -7.47 2.09 16.41
CA ALA A 104 -6.56 2.18 17.55
C ALA A 104 -7.17 1.67 18.87
N HIS A 105 -8.49 1.45 18.92
CA HIS A 105 -9.22 1.14 20.13
C HIS A 105 -9.67 -0.32 20.22
N THR A 106 -9.45 -1.12 19.18
CA THR A 106 -10.03 -2.46 19.08
C THR A 106 -9.01 -3.49 18.59
N ASP A 107 -8.82 -4.54 19.37
CA ASP A 107 -8.18 -5.77 18.95
C ASP A 107 -9.24 -6.87 18.73
N VAL A 108 -8.98 -7.77 17.79
CA VAL A 108 -9.83 -8.92 17.51
C VAL A 108 -9.09 -10.23 17.77
N LYS A 109 -9.77 -11.15 18.46
CA LYS A 109 -9.31 -12.52 18.69
C LYS A 109 -9.95 -13.45 17.65
N ARG A 110 -9.13 -13.90 16.70
CA ARG A 110 -9.53 -14.82 15.61
C ARG A 110 -9.35 -16.28 15.99
N ALA A 111 -8.37 -16.57 16.85
CA ALA A 111 -8.11 -17.87 17.45
C ALA A 111 -7.41 -17.70 18.80
N GLU A 112 -7.21 -18.78 19.56
CA GLU A 112 -6.65 -18.73 20.93
C GLU A 112 -5.33 -17.96 21.04
N LYS A 113 -4.44 -18.10 20.04
CA LYS A 113 -3.14 -17.42 19.94
C LYS A 113 -3.09 -16.36 18.83
N LEU A 114 -4.23 -15.97 18.28
CA LEU A 114 -4.33 -15.04 17.16
C LEU A 114 -5.20 -13.84 17.56
N THR A 115 -4.63 -12.98 18.40
CA THR A 115 -5.17 -11.67 18.76
C THR A 115 -4.31 -10.60 18.11
N GLY A 116 -4.94 -9.57 17.55
CA GLY A 116 -4.23 -8.42 17.02
C GLY A 116 -5.15 -7.29 16.61
N PRO A 117 -4.58 -6.16 16.15
CA PRO A 117 -5.33 -4.97 15.82
C PRO A 117 -6.26 -5.20 14.64
N VAL A 118 -7.34 -4.42 14.59
CA VAL A 118 -8.19 -4.32 13.41
C VAL A 118 -7.61 -3.34 12.40
N GLY A 119 -7.93 -3.58 11.12
CA GLY A 119 -7.62 -2.67 10.04
C GLY A 119 -8.47 -3.03 8.82
N LEU A 120 -8.91 -2.03 8.08
CA LEU A 120 -9.73 -2.20 6.89
C LEU A 120 -8.92 -1.79 5.66
N PHE A 121 -8.89 -2.68 4.67
CA PHE A 121 -8.27 -2.43 3.37
C PHE A 121 -9.36 -2.30 2.32
N LEU A 122 -9.40 -1.16 1.64
CA LEU A 122 -10.39 -0.87 0.61
C LEU A 122 -9.69 -0.48 -0.69
N LEU A 123 -10.14 -1.10 -1.77
CA LEU A 123 -9.66 -0.83 -3.12
C LEU A 123 -10.84 -0.35 -3.96
N THR A 124 -10.78 0.91 -4.40
CA THR A 124 -11.74 1.45 -5.36
C THR A 124 -11.04 1.63 -6.71
N ILE A 125 -11.51 0.93 -7.72
CA ILE A 125 -11.11 1.11 -9.12
C ILE A 125 -12.10 2.08 -9.74
N ALA A 126 -11.57 3.20 -10.24
CA ALA A 126 -12.34 4.30 -10.81
C ALA A 126 -11.44 5.02 -11.81
N ASP A 127 -12.00 5.50 -12.91
CA ASP A 127 -11.25 6.24 -13.92
C ASP A 127 -10.74 7.58 -13.35
N SER A 128 -9.70 8.13 -13.99
CA SER A 128 -9.18 9.44 -13.59
C SER A 128 -10.27 10.51 -13.72
N GLY A 129 -10.47 11.28 -12.66
CA GLY A 129 -11.51 12.31 -12.60
C GLY A 129 -12.86 11.84 -12.04
N GLU A 130 -13.02 10.56 -11.67
CA GLU A 130 -14.27 10.03 -11.09
C GLU A 130 -14.49 10.42 -9.62
N ARG A 131 -13.93 11.55 -9.16
CA ARG A 131 -14.26 12.16 -7.85
C ARG A 131 -13.91 11.31 -6.62
N LYS A 132 -12.97 10.35 -6.75
CA LYS A 132 -12.47 9.52 -5.65
C LYS A 132 -11.95 10.36 -4.48
N SER A 133 -10.98 11.24 -4.74
CA SER A 133 -10.41 12.15 -3.73
C SER A 133 -11.44 13.11 -3.14
N THR A 134 -12.44 13.50 -3.93
CA THR A 134 -13.56 14.32 -3.45
C THR A 134 -14.41 13.54 -2.43
N CYS A 135 -14.75 12.28 -2.71
CA CYS A 135 -15.50 11.43 -1.79
C CYS A 135 -14.71 11.17 -0.49
N ASP A 136 -13.42 10.83 -0.61
CA ASP A 136 -12.53 10.64 0.54
C ASP A 136 -12.44 11.91 1.40
N GLY A 137 -12.41 13.09 0.75
CA GLY A 137 -12.39 14.38 1.42
C GLY A 137 -13.55 14.56 2.41
N PHE A 138 -14.79 14.29 1.99
CA PHE A 138 -15.98 14.48 2.83
C PHE A 138 -15.91 13.73 4.17
N PHE A 139 -15.33 12.52 4.17
CA PHE A 139 -15.25 11.70 5.38
C PHE A 139 -13.92 11.88 6.14
N THR A 140 -12.85 12.34 5.48
CA THR A 140 -11.53 12.56 6.11
C THR A 140 -11.33 13.96 6.67
N THR A 141 -12.12 14.97 6.28
CA THR A 141 -11.98 16.34 6.79
C THR A 141 -12.03 16.42 8.31
N ALA A 142 -12.93 15.68 8.96
CA ALA A 142 -13.00 15.66 10.43
C ALA A 142 -11.72 15.12 11.07
N ILE A 143 -11.09 14.11 10.45
CA ILE A 143 -9.83 13.52 10.89
C ILE A 143 -8.69 14.53 10.73
N ARG A 144 -8.61 15.21 9.58
CA ARG A 144 -7.61 16.25 9.33
C ARG A 144 -7.73 17.41 10.33
N ASN A 145 -8.96 17.89 10.57
CA ASN A 145 -9.22 18.94 11.55
C ASN A 145 -8.79 18.52 12.97
N TYR A 146 -8.98 17.24 13.30
CA TYR A 146 -8.50 16.69 14.57
C TYR A 146 -6.97 16.67 14.63
N GLU A 147 -6.29 16.19 13.59
CA GLU A 147 -4.81 16.22 13.51
C GLU A 147 -4.28 17.64 13.68
N ASP A 148 -4.86 18.61 12.97
CA ASP A 148 -4.48 20.02 13.04
C ASP A 148 -4.68 20.58 14.45
N ALA A 149 -5.84 20.33 15.07
CA ALA A 149 -6.12 20.78 16.43
C ALA A 149 -5.15 20.18 17.47
N GLN A 150 -4.80 18.90 17.31
CA GLN A 150 -3.83 18.23 18.20
C GLN A 150 -2.41 18.74 17.98
N ALA A 151 -2.02 18.99 16.73
CA ALA A 151 -0.72 19.59 16.42
C ALA A 151 -0.59 21.00 17.00
N GLU A 152 -1.64 21.82 16.90
CA GLU A 152 -1.69 23.15 17.50
C GLU A 152 -1.61 23.09 19.03
N ALA A 153 -2.41 22.22 19.67
CA ALA A 153 -2.41 22.04 21.11
C ALA A 153 -1.07 21.53 21.66
N ALA A 154 -0.32 20.76 20.86
CA ALA A 154 0.97 20.21 21.24
C ALA A 154 2.14 21.22 21.10
N LYS A 155 1.95 22.37 20.43
CA LYS A 155 3.02 23.36 20.21
C LYS A 155 3.76 23.79 21.49
N PRO A 156 3.08 24.10 22.62
CA PRO A 156 3.77 24.45 23.86
C PRO A 156 4.60 23.28 24.40
N MET A 157 4.04 22.07 24.42
CA MET A 157 4.74 20.88 24.89
C MET A 157 5.99 20.56 24.05
N LEU A 158 5.90 20.74 22.73
CA LEU A 158 7.05 20.60 21.83
C LEU A 158 8.12 21.66 22.09
N LYS A 159 7.73 22.89 22.40
CA LYS A 159 8.66 23.97 22.73
C LYS A 159 9.40 23.67 24.03
N ASP A 160 8.70 23.22 25.06
CA ASP A 160 9.28 22.88 26.36
C ASP A 160 10.20 21.65 26.23
N CYS A 161 9.72 20.59 25.57
CA CYS A 161 10.54 19.41 25.29
C CYS A 161 11.81 19.76 24.50
N ARG A 162 11.73 20.67 23.51
CA ARG A 162 12.92 21.13 22.78
C ARG A 162 13.91 21.84 23.71
N ALA A 163 13.45 22.67 24.62
CA ALA A 163 14.30 23.34 25.61
C ALA A 163 14.94 22.31 26.56
N ASP A 164 14.19 21.31 27.00
CA ASP A 164 14.71 20.23 27.85
C ASP A 164 15.76 19.40 27.12
N VAL A 165 15.55 19.07 25.84
CA VAL A 165 16.52 18.36 25.00
C VAL A 165 17.80 19.20 24.85
N GLU A 166 17.69 20.50 24.58
CA GLU A 166 18.85 21.39 24.45
C GLU A 166 19.63 21.51 25.77
N ALA A 167 18.92 21.62 26.90
CA ALA A 167 19.53 21.62 28.23
C ALA A 167 20.24 20.28 28.53
N TRP A 168 19.61 19.16 28.18
CA TRP A 168 20.19 17.83 28.31
C TRP A 168 21.43 17.65 27.44
N GLU A 169 21.39 18.07 26.17
CA GLU A 169 22.53 18.03 25.25
C GLU A 169 23.70 18.88 25.75
N SER A 170 23.40 20.06 26.30
CA SER A 170 24.38 20.95 26.91
C SER A 170 25.06 20.32 28.14
N LYS A 171 24.28 19.74 29.06
CA LYS A 171 24.80 18.99 30.21
C LYS A 171 25.68 17.82 29.76
N ARG A 172 25.22 17.07 28.77
CA ARG A 172 25.92 15.91 28.20
C ARG A 172 27.24 16.32 27.56
N GLY A 173 27.26 17.43 26.82
CA GLY A 173 28.48 18.03 26.26
C GLY A 173 29.48 18.39 27.35
N GLY A 174 29.03 19.10 28.39
CA GLY A 174 29.87 19.50 29.52
C GLY A 174 30.47 18.32 30.28
N ILE A 175 29.71 17.25 30.51
CA ILE A 175 30.22 16.02 31.14
C ILE A 175 31.27 15.35 30.23
N LYS A 176 31.00 15.24 28.92
CA LYS A 176 31.95 14.68 27.95
C LYS A 176 33.26 15.47 27.90
N ASP A 177 33.20 16.79 27.97
CA ASP A 177 34.39 17.64 27.97
C ASP A 177 35.18 17.52 29.27
N LYS A 178 34.51 17.43 30.44
CA LYS A 178 35.18 17.10 31.71
C LYS A 178 35.86 15.74 31.69
N ILE A 179 35.22 14.71 31.10
CA ILE A 179 35.85 13.40 30.91
C ILE A 179 37.13 13.53 30.07
N ARG A 180 37.06 14.25 28.94
CA ARG A 180 38.23 14.49 28.08
C ARG A 180 39.34 15.24 28.80
N GLN A 181 39.02 16.24 29.62
CA GLN A 181 39.98 17.00 30.39
C GLN A 181 40.66 16.14 31.46
N LEU A 182 39.88 15.44 32.31
CA LEU A 182 40.42 14.58 33.36
C LEU A 182 41.29 13.46 32.79
N ALA A 183 40.91 12.90 31.64
CA ALA A 183 41.71 11.90 30.93
C ALA A 183 43.08 12.44 30.47
N LYS A 184 43.14 13.69 29.96
CA LYS A 184 44.42 14.35 29.61
C LYS A 184 45.31 14.60 30.82
N GLU A 185 44.70 14.93 31.96
CA GLU A 185 45.39 15.16 33.23
C GLU A 185 45.74 13.86 33.99
N GLN A 186 45.47 12.68 33.41
CA GLN A 186 45.64 11.36 34.05
C GLN A 186 44.91 11.22 35.40
N LYS A 187 43.79 11.92 35.56
CA LYS A 187 42.90 11.83 36.73
C LYS A 187 41.77 10.84 36.49
N SER A 188 41.16 10.36 37.57
CA SER A 188 40.01 9.45 37.49
C SER A 188 38.83 10.10 36.75
N THR A 189 38.23 9.36 35.82
CA THR A 189 37.02 9.75 35.08
C THR A 189 35.76 9.03 35.56
N ALA A 190 35.89 8.13 36.54
CA ALA A 190 34.82 7.22 36.97
C ALA A 190 33.54 7.95 37.39
N GLU A 191 33.66 9.04 38.16
CA GLU A 191 32.52 9.85 38.61
C GLU A 191 31.79 10.51 37.43
N MET A 192 32.51 11.08 36.48
CA MET A 192 31.91 11.73 35.30
C MET A 192 31.26 10.70 34.36
N VAL A 193 31.85 9.51 34.24
CA VAL A 193 31.24 8.40 33.47
C VAL A 193 29.96 7.92 34.15
N SER A 194 29.92 7.84 35.48
CA SER A 194 28.69 7.55 36.22
C SER A 194 27.64 8.63 35.97
N ALA A 195 28.01 9.90 36.15
CA ALA A 195 27.10 11.03 35.90
C ALA A 195 26.58 11.08 34.45
N LEU A 196 27.38 10.65 33.47
CA LEU A 196 26.92 10.52 32.09
C LEU A 196 25.86 9.41 31.94
N ARG A 197 26.03 8.27 32.61
CA ARG A 197 25.03 7.19 32.59
C ARG A 197 23.72 7.65 33.24
N ASP A 198 23.82 8.32 34.39
CA ASP A 198 22.66 8.86 35.10
C ASP A 198 21.91 9.87 34.21
N LEU A 199 22.64 10.77 33.53
CA LEU A 199 22.06 11.74 32.61
C LEU A 199 21.37 11.10 31.40
N GLU A 200 21.87 9.98 30.85
CA GLU A 200 21.22 9.30 29.73
C GLU A 200 19.84 8.72 30.12
N HIS A 201 19.59 8.45 31.42
CA HIS A 201 18.25 8.08 31.92
C HIS A 201 17.28 9.27 32.00
N GLU A 202 17.79 10.50 32.07
CA GLU A 202 16.99 11.74 32.10
C GLU A 202 16.70 12.31 30.70
N LYS A 203 17.01 11.56 29.63
CA LYS A 203 16.83 12.05 28.27
C LYS A 203 15.34 12.34 28.01
N PRO A 204 14.97 13.58 27.65
CA PRO A 204 13.58 13.91 27.35
C PRO A 204 13.09 13.15 26.11
N GLU A 205 11.88 12.59 26.19
CA GLU A 205 11.22 11.96 25.06
C GLU A 205 10.20 12.92 24.43
N PRO A 206 10.16 13.04 23.09
CA PRO A 206 9.19 13.90 22.43
C PRO A 206 7.76 13.37 22.66
N PRO A 207 6.79 14.26 22.90
CA PRO A 207 5.40 13.85 23.04
C PRO A 207 4.89 13.23 21.74
N ARG A 208 4.07 12.18 21.88
CA ARG A 208 3.38 11.55 20.74
C ARG A 208 2.18 12.40 20.34
N ILE A 209 2.18 12.87 19.10
CA ILE A 209 1.11 13.71 18.55
C ILE A 209 0.36 12.89 17.50
N PRO A 210 -0.98 12.86 17.54
CA PRO A 210 -1.78 12.16 16.55
C PRO A 210 -1.43 12.56 15.11
N ARG A 211 -1.08 11.55 14.31
CA ARG A 211 -0.90 11.62 12.87
C ARG A 211 -1.43 10.34 12.26
N LEU A 212 -2.65 10.41 11.76
CA LEU A 212 -3.49 9.32 11.29
C LEU A 212 -3.43 9.17 9.78
N ILE A 213 -3.35 10.25 8.99
CA ILE A 213 -3.41 10.16 7.52
C ILE A 213 -2.02 10.26 6.90
N PHE A 214 -1.65 9.24 6.14
CA PHE A 214 -0.42 9.18 5.34
C PHE A 214 -0.77 9.20 3.85
N ALA A 215 -0.42 10.27 3.16
CA ALA A 215 -0.54 10.37 1.70
C ALA A 215 0.79 9.97 1.06
N ASP A 216 0.76 8.96 0.17
CA ASP A 216 1.90 8.49 -0.62
C ASP A 216 3.21 8.31 0.18
N ALA A 217 3.09 7.72 1.38
CA ALA A 217 4.23 7.46 2.26
C ALA A 217 5.01 6.22 1.82
N THR A 218 6.34 6.29 1.87
CA THR A 218 7.17 5.08 1.71
C THR A 218 6.95 4.15 2.91
N PRO A 219 7.17 2.83 2.75
CA PRO A 219 7.08 1.87 3.86
C PRO A 219 7.94 2.25 5.07
N GLU A 220 9.13 2.82 4.84
CA GLU A 220 10.04 3.27 5.90
C GLU A 220 9.47 4.48 6.64
N ALA A 221 8.93 5.46 5.91
CA ALA A 221 8.32 6.64 6.49
C ALA A 221 7.09 6.27 7.32
N LEU A 222 6.28 5.32 6.83
CA LEU A 222 5.14 4.78 7.56
C LEU A 222 5.58 4.03 8.82
N THR A 223 6.55 3.13 8.71
CA THR A 223 7.08 2.36 9.86
C THR A 223 7.65 3.28 10.93
N TYR A 224 8.42 4.30 10.52
CA TYR A 224 8.95 5.30 11.43
C TYR A 224 7.83 6.11 12.10
N GLY A 225 6.84 6.56 11.33
CA GLY A 225 5.67 7.27 11.85
C GLY A 225 4.92 6.47 12.90
N LEU A 226 4.65 5.20 12.62
CA LEU A 226 3.94 4.30 13.53
C LEU A 226 4.76 3.98 14.79
N ALA A 227 6.08 3.83 14.66
CA ALA A 227 6.95 3.48 15.79
C ALA A 227 7.30 4.67 16.69
N LYS A 228 7.43 5.88 16.13
CA LYS A 228 8.01 7.04 16.82
C LYS A 228 7.06 8.22 17.00
N GLN A 229 6.04 8.36 16.16
CA GLN A 229 5.11 9.50 16.21
C GLN A 229 3.78 9.08 16.83
N TRP A 230 3.04 8.19 16.17
CA TRP A 230 1.72 7.76 16.60
C TRP A 230 1.44 6.32 16.20
N PRO A 231 1.02 5.43 17.12
CA PRO A 231 0.96 3.97 16.88
C PRO A 231 -0.22 3.49 16.02
N SER A 232 -0.89 4.39 15.28
CA SER A 232 -2.01 4.06 14.40
C SER A 232 -2.02 5.01 13.21
N GLY A 233 -2.35 4.51 12.02
CA GLY A 233 -2.45 5.33 10.82
C GLY A 233 -3.12 4.61 9.66
N GLY A 234 -3.53 5.38 8.67
CA GLY A 234 -4.15 4.93 7.43
C GLY A 234 -3.40 5.54 6.25
N VAL A 235 -3.15 4.70 5.25
CA VAL A 235 -2.53 5.13 3.99
C VAL A 235 -3.63 5.39 2.99
N VAL A 236 -3.65 6.61 2.47
CA VAL A 236 -4.60 7.01 1.41
C VAL A 236 -3.77 7.35 0.19
N SER A 237 -3.81 6.49 -0.84
CA SER A 237 -3.16 6.76 -2.12
C SER A 237 -4.21 7.07 -3.17
N ALA A 238 -4.11 8.26 -3.77
CA ALA A 238 -5.02 8.72 -4.80
C ALA A 238 -4.62 8.25 -6.21
N ALA A 239 -3.38 7.81 -6.41
CA ALA A 239 -2.84 7.51 -7.74
C ALA A 239 -2.05 6.19 -7.85
N GLU A 240 -1.44 5.70 -6.78
CA GLU A 240 -0.44 4.63 -6.89
C GLU A 240 -0.51 3.68 -5.68
N ALA A 241 -1.56 2.86 -5.63
CA ALA A 241 -1.70 1.79 -4.63
C ALA A 241 -0.54 0.76 -4.65
N GLY A 242 0.34 0.81 -5.65
CA GLY A 242 1.50 -0.05 -5.79
C GLY A 242 2.71 0.31 -4.92
N ILE A 243 2.79 1.53 -4.37
CA ILE A 243 4.00 1.98 -3.65
C ILE A 243 4.14 1.36 -2.25
N VAL A 244 3.03 1.07 -1.57
CA VAL A 244 3.05 0.67 -0.15
C VAL A 244 2.98 -0.86 0.05
N PHE A 245 2.46 -1.61 -0.93
CA PHE A 245 2.28 -3.07 -0.83
C PHE A 245 3.33 -3.89 -1.59
N GLY A 246 4.49 -3.30 -1.88
CA GLY A 246 5.64 -4.00 -2.46
C GLY A 246 6.34 -4.96 -1.47
N PHE A 247 5.61 -5.96 -0.94
CA PHE A 247 6.23 -7.13 -0.34
C PHE A 247 5.89 -8.34 -1.21
N ALA A 248 6.90 -8.76 -1.97
CA ALA A 248 6.95 -10.05 -2.60
C ALA A 248 6.61 -11.12 -1.55
N TRP A 249 5.64 -11.97 -1.89
CA TRP A 249 5.40 -13.24 -1.22
C TRP A 249 6.72 -14.01 -1.15
N HIS A 250 7.32 -14.09 0.03
CA HIS A 250 8.27 -15.14 0.35
C HIS A 250 7.62 -15.99 1.44
N GLU A 251 6.94 -17.06 1.00
CA GLU A 251 6.70 -18.20 1.87
C GLU A 251 8.06 -18.70 2.36
N SER A 252 8.25 -18.70 3.67
CA SER A 252 9.29 -19.50 4.31
C SER A 252 8.57 -20.37 5.32
N GLY A 253 8.58 -21.68 5.05
CA GLY A 253 8.18 -22.73 5.99
C GLY A 253 9.17 -22.94 7.11
#